data_AF-A0A4R9BVX8-F1
#
_entry.id   AF-A0A4R9BVX8-F1
#
_cell.length_a   1.000
_cell.length_b   1.000
_cell.length_c   1.000
_cell.angle_alpha   90.00
_cell.angle_beta   90.00
_cell.angle_gamma   90.00
#
_symmetry.space_group_name_H-M   'P 1'
#
loop_
_entity.id
_entity.type
_entity.pdbx_description
1 polymer ?
#
loop_
_entity_poly.entity_id
_entity_poly.type
_entity_poly.pdbx_seq_one_letter_code
_entity_poly.pdbx_strand_id
1 'polypeptide(L)'
;MSSIAFSDLIQTLAVLAAVGAALVALYISAKDRRNSREIAAIDRREAFRQSHLMFELEALRRLSENRNRGGSTDPAEVSRMGAEALTLVGILGGERLPTQWERSVGDDAKLRAAFCDPEMPDYKKDALETQLALNAVIADIRAGAIRT
;
A
#
# COMPACT_ATOMS: atom_id res chain seq x y z
N MET A 1 -29.43 61.69 -26.32
CA MET A 1 -28.98 60.36 -26.81
C MET A 1 -30.16 59.68 -27.49
N SER A 2 -30.02 59.23 -28.73
CA SER A 2 -31.07 58.47 -29.44
C SER A 2 -31.27 57.12 -28.75
N SER A 3 -32.51 56.62 -28.73
CA SER A 3 -32.87 55.32 -28.12
C SER A 3 -32.02 54.14 -28.64
N ILE A 4 -31.49 54.27 -29.86
CA ILE A 4 -30.60 53.28 -30.50
C ILE A 4 -29.26 53.19 -29.76
N ALA A 5 -28.62 54.33 -29.48
CA ALA A 5 -27.31 54.35 -28.81
C ALA A 5 -27.35 53.78 -27.37
N PHE A 6 -28.49 53.89 -26.69
CA PHE A 6 -28.69 53.30 -25.37
C PHE A 6 -28.86 51.77 -25.44
N SER A 7 -29.54 51.26 -26.48
CA SER A 7 -29.70 49.81 -26.70
C SER A 7 -28.37 49.12 -27.03
N ASP A 8 -27.56 49.73 -27.91
CA ASP A 8 -26.25 49.20 -28.30
C ASP A 8 -25.29 49.12 -27.11
N LEU A 9 -25.32 50.13 -26.23
CA LEU A 9 -24.53 50.14 -25.00
C LEU A 9 -24.90 48.97 -24.07
N ILE A 10 -26.20 48.73 -23.87
CA ILE A 10 -26.68 47.62 -23.03
C ILE A 10 -26.27 46.27 -23.62
N GLN A 11 -26.42 46.08 -24.92
CA GLN A 11 -26.01 44.84 -25.59
C GLN A 11 -24.51 44.61 -25.44
N THR A 12 -23.69 45.65 -25.63
CA THR A 12 -22.24 45.58 -25.47
C THR A 12 -21.85 45.18 -24.04
N LEU A 13 -22.47 45.81 -23.04
CA LEU A 13 -22.24 45.48 -21.63
C LEU A 13 -22.66 44.04 -21.29
N ALA A 14 -23.79 43.57 -21.84
CA ALA A 14 -24.26 42.21 -21.64
C ALA A 14 -23.27 41.17 -22.22
N VAL A 15 -22.74 41.41 -23.42
CA VAL A 15 -21.74 40.52 -24.04
C VAL A 15 -20.44 40.52 -23.22
N LEU A 16 -19.96 41.68 -22.77
CA LEU A 16 -18.77 41.77 -21.92
C LEU A 16 -18.96 41.03 -20.59
N ALA A 17 -20.13 41.16 -19.96
CA ALA A 17 -20.46 40.44 -18.74
C ALA A 17 -20.50 38.91 -18.97
N ALA A 18 -21.08 38.46 -20.08
CA ALA A 18 -21.13 37.04 -20.43
C ALA A 18 -19.73 36.45 -20.68
N VAL A 19 -18.87 37.17 -21.40
CA VAL A 19 -17.46 36.78 -21.61
C VAL A 19 -16.71 36.74 -20.28
N GLY A 20 -16.87 37.76 -19.43
CA GLY A 20 -16.28 37.80 -18.10
C GLY A 20 -16.70 36.59 -17.24
N ALA A 21 -17.99 36.27 -17.22
CA ALA A 21 -18.52 35.11 -16.51
C ALA A 21 -17.95 33.79 -17.07
N ALA A 22 -17.85 33.65 -18.39
CA ALA A 22 -17.28 32.47 -19.03
C ALA A 22 -15.80 32.26 -18.65
N LEU A 23 -15.00 33.34 -18.62
CA LEU A 23 -13.60 33.28 -18.20
C LEU A 23 -13.45 32.86 -16.72
N VAL A 24 -14.27 33.43 -15.85
CA VAL A 24 -14.29 33.05 -14.42
C VAL A 24 -14.69 31.58 -14.25
N ALA A 25 -15.71 31.12 -14.97
CA ALA A 25 -16.14 29.72 -14.94
C ALA A 25 -15.04 28.76 -15.41
N LEU A 26 -14.32 29.09 -16.48
CA LEU A 26 -13.18 28.31 -16.97
C LEU A 26 -12.05 28.25 -15.95
N TYR A 27 -11.74 29.39 -15.31
CA TYR A 27 -10.70 29.46 -14.29
C TYR A 27 -11.05 28.62 -13.06
N ILE A 28 -12.27 28.74 -12.55
CA ILE A 28 -12.75 27.95 -11.40
C ILE A 28 -12.75 26.47 -11.78
N SER A 29 -13.26 26.09 -12.95
CA SER A 29 -13.26 24.69 -13.39
C SER A 29 -11.85 24.12 -13.52
N ALA A 30 -10.89 24.90 -14.03
CA ALA A 30 -9.49 24.47 -14.12
C ALA A 30 -8.86 24.30 -12.73
N LYS A 31 -9.14 25.22 -11.79
CA LYS A 31 -8.65 25.13 -10.41
C LYS A 31 -9.27 23.94 -9.67
N ASP A 32 -10.58 23.75 -9.80
CA ASP A 32 -11.30 22.65 -9.19
C ASP A 32 -10.77 21.30 -9.68
N ARG A 33 -10.60 21.12 -10.99
CA ARG A 33 -9.99 19.91 -11.57
C ARG A 33 -8.60 19.62 -11.02
N ARG A 34 -7.78 20.64 -10.76
CA ARG A 34 -6.45 20.46 -10.15
C ARG A 34 -6.58 19.98 -8.71
N ASN A 35 -7.43 20.64 -7.93
CA ASN A 35 -7.68 20.28 -6.53
C ASN A 35 -8.25 18.87 -6.39
N SER A 36 -9.25 18.49 -7.20
CA SER A 36 -9.81 17.14 -7.18
C SER A 36 -8.77 16.06 -7.50
N ARG A 37 -7.83 16.34 -8.41
CA ARG A 37 -6.73 15.42 -8.73
C ARG A 37 -5.76 15.27 -7.57
N GLU A 38 -5.46 16.36 -6.87
CA GLU A 38 -4.61 16.36 -5.70
C GLU A 38 -5.24 15.58 -4.55
N ILE A 39 -6.51 15.85 -4.23
CA ILE A 39 -7.27 15.11 -3.23
C ILE A 39 -7.34 13.63 -3.59
N ALA A 40 -7.67 13.29 -4.84
CA ALA A 40 -7.70 11.90 -5.29
C ALA A 40 -6.32 11.21 -5.27
N ALA A 41 -5.21 11.95 -5.33
CA ALA A 41 -3.87 11.38 -5.13
C ALA A 41 -3.62 11.09 -3.64
N ILE A 42 -3.99 12.02 -2.75
CA ILE A 42 -3.88 11.85 -1.30
C ILE A 42 -4.74 10.68 -0.83
N ASP A 43 -6.00 10.61 -1.26
CA ASP A 43 -6.93 9.53 -0.89
C ASP A 43 -6.38 8.16 -1.33
N ARG A 44 -5.77 8.07 -2.51
CA ARG A 44 -5.13 6.83 -2.98
C ARG A 44 -3.94 6.44 -2.11
N ARG A 45 -3.10 7.40 -1.71
CA ARG A 45 -1.97 7.15 -0.79
C ARG A 45 -2.45 6.65 0.56
N GLU A 46 -3.43 7.32 1.15
CA GLU A 46 -3.96 6.93 2.46
C GLU A 46 -4.70 5.59 2.42
N ALA A 47 -5.49 5.34 1.36
CA ALA A 47 -6.16 4.05 1.17
C ALA A 47 -5.13 2.90 1.04
N PHE A 48 -4.05 3.13 0.28
CA PHE A 48 -2.97 2.14 0.16
C PHE A 48 -2.31 1.89 1.52
N ARG A 49 -1.96 2.96 2.25
CA ARG A 49 -1.38 2.87 3.60
C ARG A 49 -2.28 2.10 4.56
N GLN A 50 -3.58 2.41 4.58
CA GLN A 50 -4.55 1.72 5.42
C GLN A 50 -4.67 0.23 5.04
N SER A 51 -4.72 -0.10 3.76
CA SER A 51 -4.78 -1.49 3.30
C SER A 51 -3.56 -2.31 3.74
N HIS A 52 -2.37 -1.71 3.67
CA HIS A 52 -1.13 -2.33 4.13
C HIS A 52 -1.12 -2.54 5.64
N LEU A 53 -1.56 -1.55 6.43
CA LEU A 53 -1.68 -1.68 7.88
C LEU A 53 -2.67 -2.77 8.29
N MET A 54 -3.81 -2.88 7.60
CA MET A 54 -4.80 -3.94 7.85
C MET A 54 -4.25 -5.33 7.55
N PHE A 55 -3.47 -5.47 6.48
CA PHE A 55 -2.77 -6.71 6.15
C PHE A 55 -1.76 -7.10 7.25
N GLU A 56 -0.93 -6.16 7.70
CA GLU A 56 0.04 -6.44 8.77
C GLU A 56 -0.64 -6.75 10.10
N LEU A 57 -1.75 -6.07 10.43
CA LEU A 57 -2.55 -6.37 11.62
C LEU A 57 -3.08 -7.81 11.59
N GLU A 58 -3.59 -8.28 10.45
CA GLU A 58 -4.06 -9.66 10.30
C GLU A 58 -2.92 -10.67 10.41
N ALA A 59 -1.75 -10.38 9.84
CA ALA A 59 -0.57 -11.22 9.99
C ALA A 59 -0.09 -11.30 11.45
N LEU A 60 -0.08 -10.17 12.17
CA LEU A 60 0.24 -10.12 13.61
C LEU A 60 -0.80 -10.88 14.45
N ARG A 61 -2.09 -10.72 14.14
CA ARG A 61 -3.17 -11.44 14.80
C ARG A 61 -2.98 -12.95 14.63
N ARG A 62 -2.75 -13.43 13.41
CA ARG A 62 -2.49 -14.86 13.14
C ARG A 62 -1.24 -15.36 13.87
N LEU A 63 -0.18 -14.58 13.92
CA LEU A 63 1.03 -14.94 14.65
C LEU A 63 0.77 -15.05 16.15
N SER A 64 -0.04 -14.15 16.71
CA SER A 64 -0.49 -14.19 18.10
C SER A 64 -1.37 -15.41 18.38
N GLU A 65 -2.34 -15.71 17.51
CA GLU A 65 -3.19 -16.90 17.62
C GLU A 65 -2.36 -18.20 17.55
N ASN A 66 -1.43 -18.29 16.60
CA ASN A 66 -0.51 -19.42 16.46
C ASN A 66 0.32 -19.62 17.74
N ARG A 67 0.88 -18.54 18.30
CA ARG A 67 1.60 -18.63 19.58
C ARG A 67 0.69 -19.06 20.74
N ASN A 68 -0.51 -18.50 20.83
CA ASN A 68 -1.45 -18.78 21.92
C ASN A 68 -2.05 -20.18 21.83
N ARG A 69 -2.03 -20.81 20.64
CA ARG A 69 -2.32 -22.25 20.47
C ARG A 69 -1.22 -23.16 21.05
N GLY A 70 -0.07 -22.61 21.45
CA GLY A 70 1.10 -23.35 21.93
C GLY A 70 0.74 -24.41 22.97
N GLY A 71 0.77 -25.68 22.57
CA GLY A 71 0.39 -26.79 23.45
C GLY A 71 0.02 -28.09 22.74
N SER A 72 0.02 -28.17 21.40
CA SER A 72 -0.24 -29.45 20.73
C SER A 72 0.89 -30.44 20.96
N THR A 73 0.54 -31.66 21.34
CA THR A 73 1.45 -32.80 21.45
C THR A 73 1.56 -33.56 20.12
N ASP A 74 0.75 -33.22 19.11
CA ASP A 74 0.84 -33.77 17.76
C ASP A 74 2.06 -33.16 17.02
N PRO A 75 3.08 -33.97 16.68
CA PRO A 75 4.25 -33.48 15.95
C PRO A 75 3.90 -32.84 14.60
N ALA A 76 2.85 -33.30 13.93
CA ALA A 76 2.43 -32.74 12.65
C ALA A 76 1.83 -31.34 12.82
N GLU A 77 1.05 -31.12 13.88
CA GLU A 77 0.51 -29.81 14.20
C GLU A 77 1.59 -28.82 14.61
N VAL A 78 2.55 -29.24 15.45
CA VAL A 78 3.70 -28.41 15.82
C VAL A 78 4.51 -27.99 14.59
N SER A 79 4.75 -28.92 13.66
CA SER A 79 5.45 -28.61 12.40
C SER A 79 4.68 -27.60 11.53
N ARG A 80 3.36 -27.75 11.39
CA ARG A 80 2.52 -26.81 10.63
C ARG A 80 2.52 -25.42 11.27
N MET A 81 2.37 -25.36 12.58
CA MET A 81 2.37 -24.09 13.32
C MET A 81 3.71 -23.36 13.20
N GLY A 82 4.83 -24.09 13.30
CA GLY A 82 6.17 -23.53 13.12
C GLY A 82 6.39 -22.96 11.71
N ALA A 83 5.92 -23.67 10.68
CA ALA A 83 6.00 -23.19 9.29
C ALA A 83 5.17 -21.92 9.09
N GLU A 84 3.93 -21.89 9.58
CA GLU A 84 3.07 -20.70 9.52
C GLU A 84 3.71 -19.51 10.25
N ALA A 85 4.25 -19.73 11.46
CA ALA A 85 4.91 -18.68 12.22
C ALA A 85 6.12 -18.10 11.48
N LEU A 86 6.94 -18.94 10.84
CA LEU A 86 8.08 -18.49 10.04
C LEU A 86 7.64 -17.61 8.87
N THR A 87 6.60 -18.02 8.14
CA THR A 87 6.06 -17.24 7.01
C THR A 87 5.52 -15.89 7.47
N LEU A 88 4.73 -15.87 8.57
CA LEU A 88 4.18 -14.63 9.11
C LEU A 88 5.27 -13.67 9.60
N VAL A 89 6.33 -14.19 10.20
CA VAL A 89 7.51 -13.43 10.61
C VAL A 89 8.20 -12.79 9.41
N GLY A 90 8.41 -13.57 8.34
CA GLY A 90 8.99 -13.05 7.10
C GLY A 90 8.12 -11.96 6.46
N ILE A 91 6.80 -12.13 6.48
CA ILE A 91 5.84 -11.16 5.94
C ILE A 91 5.88 -9.82 6.69
N LEU A 92 5.95 -9.84 8.02
CA LEU A 92 5.97 -8.64 8.85
C LEU A 92 7.30 -7.89 8.75
N GLY A 93 8.40 -8.63 8.64
CA GLY A 93 9.76 -8.08 8.67
C GLY A 93 10.14 -7.52 10.05
N GLY A 94 11.40 -7.10 10.19
CA GLY A 94 12.00 -6.78 11.49
C GLY A 94 11.41 -5.57 12.23
N GLU A 95 10.88 -4.56 11.55
CA GLU A 95 10.40 -3.33 12.20
C GLU A 95 9.17 -3.55 13.09
N ARG A 96 8.31 -4.52 12.76
CA ARG A 96 7.00 -4.71 13.42
C ARG A 96 6.91 -6.00 14.21
N LEU A 97 8.00 -6.74 14.29
CA LEU A 97 8.04 -7.96 15.08
C LEU A 97 8.29 -7.64 16.55
N PRO A 98 7.69 -8.41 17.47
CA PRO A 98 8.11 -8.38 18.85
C PRO A 98 9.61 -8.74 18.96
N THR A 99 10.34 -8.07 19.84
CA THR A 99 11.80 -8.25 20.06
C THR A 99 12.27 -9.70 20.12
N GLN A 100 11.46 -10.58 20.72
CA GLN A 100 11.74 -12.03 20.81
C GLN A 100 11.85 -12.77 19.45
N TRP A 101 11.34 -12.20 18.36
CA TRP A 101 11.36 -12.76 16.99
C TRP A 101 12.31 -12.04 16.04
N GLU A 102 12.99 -10.97 16.47
CA GLU A 102 13.95 -10.23 15.63
C GLU A 102 15.06 -11.14 15.09
N ARG A 103 15.49 -12.14 15.88
CA ARG A 103 16.49 -13.13 15.44
C ARG A 103 16.00 -14.10 14.37
N SER A 104 14.68 -14.24 14.24
CA SER A 104 14.03 -15.14 13.27
C SER A 104 13.75 -14.44 11.94
N VAL A 105 13.98 -13.13 11.85
CA VAL A 105 13.88 -12.38 10.59
C VAL A 105 15.04 -12.81 9.70
N GLY A 106 14.73 -13.63 8.71
CA GLY A 106 15.67 -13.97 7.65
C GLY A 106 16.00 -12.72 6.84
N ASP A 107 17.29 -12.45 6.67
CA ASP A 107 17.79 -11.55 5.64
C ASP A 107 17.69 -12.28 4.29
N ASP A 108 17.21 -11.62 3.25
CA ASP A 108 17.13 -12.16 1.88
C ASP A 108 18.45 -12.77 1.42
N ALA A 109 19.59 -12.18 1.83
CA ALA A 109 20.90 -12.74 1.54
C ALA A 109 21.11 -14.11 2.19
N LYS A 110 20.67 -14.28 3.45
CA LYS A 110 20.73 -15.56 4.18
C LYS A 110 19.75 -16.59 3.60
N LEU A 111 18.56 -16.15 3.19
CA LEU A 111 17.57 -17.03 2.54
C LEU A 111 18.08 -17.54 1.20
N ARG A 112 18.71 -16.68 0.38
CA ARG A 112 19.36 -17.08 -0.88
C ARG A 112 20.54 -18.02 -0.64
N ALA A 113 21.36 -17.75 0.38
CA ALA A 113 22.46 -18.64 0.74
C ALA A 113 21.96 -20.03 1.14
N ALA A 114 20.89 -20.11 1.94
CA ALA A 114 20.25 -21.36 2.32
C ALA A 114 19.58 -22.07 1.13
N PHE A 115 19.00 -21.34 0.19
CA PHE A 115 18.40 -21.91 -1.02
C PHE A 115 19.46 -22.60 -1.91
N CYS A 116 20.63 -21.98 -2.02
CA CYS A 116 21.76 -22.51 -2.79
C CYS A 116 22.51 -23.66 -2.10
N ASP A 117 22.16 -24.01 -0.86
CA ASP A 117 22.81 -25.11 -0.14
C ASP A 117 22.46 -26.47 -0.80
N PRO A 118 23.45 -27.23 -1.29
CA PRO A 118 23.22 -28.51 -1.94
C PRO A 118 22.69 -29.58 -0.98
N GLU A 119 22.91 -29.47 0.33
CA GLU A 119 22.41 -30.43 1.33
C GLU A 119 20.98 -30.12 1.78
N MET A 120 20.44 -28.96 1.39
CA MET A 120 19.09 -28.53 1.76
C MET A 120 18.05 -29.39 1.02
N PRO A 121 17.10 -30.02 1.73
CA PRO A 121 16.01 -30.78 1.12
C PRO A 121 15.15 -29.93 0.18
N ASP A 122 14.68 -30.51 -0.93
CA ASP A 122 13.91 -29.79 -1.96
C ASP A 122 12.67 -29.07 -1.39
N TYR A 123 11.91 -29.74 -0.52
CA TYR A 123 10.74 -29.10 0.11
C TYR A 123 11.07 -27.85 0.94
N LYS A 124 12.30 -27.74 1.47
CA LYS A 124 12.76 -26.52 2.16
C LYS A 124 13.20 -25.46 1.16
N LYS A 125 13.79 -25.84 0.03
CA LYS A 125 14.13 -24.92 -1.06
C LYS A 125 12.86 -24.27 -1.63
N ASP A 126 11.80 -25.05 -1.85
CA ASP A 126 10.50 -24.54 -2.30
C ASP A 126 9.91 -23.51 -1.32
N ALA A 127 10.04 -23.77 -0.01
CA ALA A 127 9.60 -22.84 1.03
C ALA A 127 10.45 -21.55 1.05
N LEU A 128 11.77 -21.65 0.87
CA LEU A 128 12.67 -20.50 0.78
C LEU A 128 12.39 -19.66 -0.48
N GLU A 129 12.16 -20.30 -1.62
CA GLU A 129 11.78 -19.62 -2.87
C GLU A 129 10.46 -18.86 -2.71
N THR A 130 9.46 -19.50 -2.10
CA THR A 130 8.17 -18.86 -1.78
C THR A 130 8.36 -17.64 -0.87
N GLN A 131 9.22 -17.76 0.15
CA GLN A 131 9.50 -16.64 1.04
C GLN A 131 10.22 -15.48 0.34
N LEU A 132 11.17 -15.77 -0.56
CA LEU A 132 11.84 -14.74 -1.37
C LEU A 132 10.86 -14.01 -2.31
N ALA A 133 9.92 -14.74 -2.92
CA ALA A 133 8.87 -14.15 -3.75
C ALA A 133 7.94 -13.26 -2.92
N LEU A 134 7.54 -13.69 -1.71
CA LEU A 134 6.76 -12.87 -0.78
C LEU A 134 7.50 -11.60 -0.38
N ASN A 135 8.79 -11.72 -0.04
CA ASN A 135 9.62 -10.58 0.33
C ASN A 135 9.74 -9.56 -0.81
N ALA A 136 9.86 -10.02 -2.07
CA ALA A 136 9.85 -9.15 -3.23
C ALA A 136 8.51 -8.39 -3.39
N VAL A 137 7.37 -9.07 -3.26
CA VAL A 137 6.05 -8.43 -3.30
C VAL A 137 5.89 -7.40 -2.17
N ILE A 138 6.37 -7.71 -0.97
CA ILE A 138 6.33 -6.78 0.17
C ILE A 138 7.24 -5.58 -0.08
N ALA A 139 8.43 -5.79 -0.64
CA ALA A 139 9.33 -4.71 -1.03
C ALA A 139 8.69 -3.80 -2.09
N ASP A 140 7.98 -4.36 -3.07
CA ASP A 140 7.24 -3.59 -4.07
C ASP A 140 6.06 -2.83 -3.45
N ILE A 141 5.32 -3.42 -2.51
CA ILE A 141 4.27 -2.74 -1.76
C ILE A 141 4.86 -1.57 -0.97
N ARG A 142 5.97 -1.78 -0.26
CA ARG A 142 6.64 -0.71 0.51
C ARG A 142 7.21 0.37 -0.39
N ALA A 143 7.84 0.01 -1.50
CA ALA A 143 8.35 0.96 -2.49
C ALA A 143 7.20 1.74 -3.14
N GLY A 144 6.07 1.10 -3.40
CA GLY A 144 4.83 1.73 -3.85
C GLY A 144 4.31 2.75 -2.85
N ALA A 145 4.26 2.39 -1.56
CA ALA A 145 3.88 3.32 -0.48
C ALA A 145 4.83 4.54 -0.37
N ILE A 146 6.11 4.36 -0.66
CA ILE A 146 7.14 5.42 -0.58
C ILE A 146 7.15 6.31 -1.84
N ARG A 147 6.85 5.75 -3.02
CA ARG A 147 6.90 6.47 -4.31
C ARG A 147 5.60 7.17 -4.67
N THR A 148 4.46 6.76 -4.10
CA THR A 148 3.19 7.47 -4.30
C THR A 148 3.15 8.72 -3.48
#